data_AF-A0A967YBG1-F1
#
_entry.id   AF-A0A967YBG1-F1
#
_cell.length_a   1.000
_cell.length_b   1.000
_cell.length_c   1.000
_cell.angle_alpha   90.00
_cell.angle_beta   90.00
_cell.angle_gamma   90.00
#
_symmetry.space_group_name_H-M   'P 1'
#
loop_
_entity.id
_entity.type
_entity.pdbx_description
1 polymer ?
#
loop_
_entity_poly.entity_id
_entity_poly.type
_entity_poly.pdbx_seq_one_letter_code
_entity_poly.pdbx_strand_id
1 'polypeptide(L)'
;MQINFHGHACFSIKDGDTVVVTDPYDESTGLKLPNLEANVVTVSHKHPCHSNVTAVQGEPRVFSWPGEYETAGIYFSGISSF
;
A
#
# COMPACT_ATOMS: atom_id res chain seq x y z
N MET A 1 0.07 -14.20 9.11
CA MET A 1 -0.83 -13.14 8.61
C MET A 1 -1.44 -12.29 9.74
N GLN A 2 -1.21 -10.97 9.69
CA GLN A 2 -1.84 -9.92 10.49
C GLN A 2 -2.29 -8.77 9.57
N ILE A 3 -3.49 -8.24 9.78
CA ILE A 3 -4.04 -7.12 8.98
C ILE A 3 -4.40 -5.98 9.94
N ASN A 4 -3.90 -4.78 9.67
CA ASN A 4 -4.23 -3.57 10.42
C ASN A 4 -4.84 -2.53 9.48
N PHE A 5 -5.93 -1.90 9.91
CA PHE A 5 -6.58 -0.80 9.20
C PHE A 5 -6.10 0.55 9.75
N HIS A 6 -5.68 1.45 8.87
CA HIS A 6 -5.12 2.76 9.24
C HIS A 6 -6.06 3.93 8.95
N GLY A 7 -7.19 3.68 8.29
CA GLY A 7 -8.12 4.72 7.83
C GLY A 7 -8.23 4.76 6.31
N HIS A 8 -9.30 5.39 5.79
CA HIS A 8 -9.55 5.51 4.35
C HIS A 8 -9.52 4.14 3.64
N ALA A 9 -8.63 3.97 2.66
CA ALA A 9 -8.35 2.71 1.96
C ALA A 9 -7.01 2.08 2.39
N CYS A 10 -6.39 2.57 3.46
CA CYS A 10 -5.05 2.15 3.86
C CYS A 10 -5.05 1.02 4.88
N PHE A 11 -4.42 -0.09 4.51
CA PHE A 11 -4.17 -1.25 5.34
C PHE A 11 -2.69 -1.60 5.33
N SER A 12 -2.17 -2.13 6.44
CA SER A 12 -0.94 -2.92 6.43
C SER A 12 -1.24 -4.40 6.64
N ILE A 13 -0.66 -5.23 5.76
CA ILE A 13 -0.81 -6.68 5.78
C ILE A 13 0.59 -7.25 5.99
N LYS A 14 0.80 -7.93 7.12
CA LYS A 14 2.06 -8.58 7.45
C LYS A 14 1.93 -10.08 7.35
N ASP A 15 2.82 -10.70 6.59
CA ASP A 15 2.99 -12.15 6.54
C ASP A 15 4.47 -12.54 6.60
N GLY A 16 4.85 -13.25 7.66
CA GLY A 16 6.26 -13.43 8.02
C GLY A 16 6.97 -12.08 8.18
N ASP A 17 8.06 -11.90 7.43
CA ASP A 17 8.85 -10.67 7.39
C ASP A 17 8.39 -9.69 6.31
N THR A 18 7.39 -10.05 5.50
CA THR A 18 6.89 -9.20 4.42
C THR A 18 5.73 -8.34 4.89
N VAL A 19 5.83 -7.04 4.66
CA VAL A 19 4.78 -6.05 4.93
C VAL A 19 4.33 -5.40 3.63
N VAL A 20 3.03 -5.47 3.37
CA VAL A 20 2.35 -4.78 2.27
C VAL A 20 1.55 -3.63 2.85
N VAL A 21 1.68 -2.44 2.28
CA VAL A 21 0.80 -1.29 2.56
C VAL A 21 -0.06 -1.01 1.32
N THR A 22 -1.34 -0.71 1.54
CA THR A 22 -2.30 -0.39 0.48
C THR A 22 -2.67 1.10 0.58
N ASP A 23 -2.84 1.78 -0.55
CA ASP A 23 -3.38 3.13 -0.69
C ASP A 23 -2.98 4.15 0.42
N PRO A 24 -1.69 4.42 0.63
CA PRO A 24 -1.28 5.45 1.57
C PRO A 24 -1.83 6.81 1.14
N TYR A 25 -2.35 7.57 2.09
CA TYR A 25 -3.02 8.84 1.84
C TYR A 25 -2.26 10.02 2.45
N ASP A 26 -2.56 11.22 1.96
CA ASP A 26 -2.06 12.47 2.53
C ASP A 26 -3.06 13.09 3.54
N GLU A 27 -2.66 14.21 4.14
CA GLU A 27 -3.44 14.92 5.16
C GLU A 27 -4.74 15.53 4.61
N SER A 28 -4.95 15.56 3.28
CA SER A 28 -6.20 16.09 2.69
C SER A 28 -7.43 15.28 3.10
N THR A 29 -7.23 14.03 3.54
CA THR A 29 -8.27 13.16 4.10
C THR A 29 -8.75 13.59 5.48
N GLY A 30 -8.04 14.50 6.16
CA GLY A 30 -8.26 14.85 7.56
C GLY A 30 -7.81 13.77 8.56
N LEU A 31 -7.22 12.68 8.06
CA LEU A 31 -6.65 11.61 8.88
C LEU A 31 -5.12 11.74 8.93
N LYS A 32 -4.54 11.31 10.05
CA LYS A 32 -3.08 11.20 10.18
C LYS A 32 -2.64 9.78 9.88
N LEU A 33 -1.80 9.60 8.86
CA LEU A 33 -1.20 8.31 8.58
C LEU A 33 -0.16 7.98 9.69
N PRO A 34 -0.16 6.76 10.25
CA PRO A 34 0.89 6.34 11.18
C PRO A 34 2.23 6.19 10.46
N ASN A 35 3.32 6.05 11.23
CA ASN A 35 4.61 5.69 10.64
C ASN A 35 4.52 4.25 10.12
N LEU A 36 4.58 4.10 8.80
CA LEU A 36 4.53 2.82 8.12
C LEU A 36 5.88 2.54 7.46
N GLU A 37 6.32 1.28 7.54
CA GLU A 37 7.45 0.73 6.80
C GLU A 37 6.94 -0.50 6.05
N ALA A 38 7.29 -0.64 4.77
CA ALA A 38 6.77 -1.71 3.93
C ALA A 38 7.80 -2.23 2.93
N ASN A 39 7.63 -3.49 2.53
CA ASN A 39 8.35 -4.08 1.40
C ASN A 39 7.61 -3.84 0.08
N VAL A 40 6.29 -3.68 0.14
CA VAL A 40 5.43 -3.44 -1.02
C VAL A 40 4.40 -2.36 -0.69
N VAL A 41 4.16 -1.46 -1.64
CA VAL A 41 3.02 -0.55 -1.63
C VAL A 41 2.17 -0.80 -2.86
N THR A 42 0.86 -1.01 -2.68
CA THR A 42 -0.09 -1.04 -3.79
C THR A 42 -0.85 0.28 -3.85
N VAL A 43 -1.07 0.79 -5.06
CA VAL A 43 -1.84 2.02 -5.32
C VAL A 43 -2.97 1.68 -6.27
N SER A 44 -4.21 1.81 -5.81
CA SER A 44 -5.41 1.49 -6.61
C SER A 44 -5.58 2.42 -7.81
N HIS A 45 -5.32 3.71 -7.64
CA HIS A 45 -5.33 4.71 -8.70
C HIS A 45 -4.54 5.96 -8.30
N LYS A 46 -4.20 6.80 -9.29
CA LYS A 46 -3.40 8.01 -9.06
C LYS A 46 -4.27 9.16 -8.55
N HIS A 47 -4.42 9.23 -7.24
CA HIS A 47 -5.08 10.33 -6.54
C HIS A 47 -4.39 10.60 -5.19
N PRO A 48 -4.23 11.85 -4.73
CA PRO A 48 -3.45 12.16 -3.52
C PRO A 48 -3.88 11.38 -2.27
N CYS A 49 -5.17 11.12 -2.09
CA CYS A 49 -5.68 10.30 -0.97
C CYS A 49 -5.55 8.78 -1.17
N HIS A 50 -4.85 8.31 -2.21
CA HIS A 50 -4.58 6.89 -2.47
C HIS A 50 -3.13 6.61 -2.89
N SER A 51 -2.33 7.64 -3.20
CA SER A 51 -1.00 7.47 -3.81
C SER A 51 0.14 8.20 -3.08
N ASN A 52 0.01 8.45 -1.78
CA ASN A 52 1.05 9.10 -0.96
C ASN A 52 2.16 8.12 -0.57
N VAL A 53 2.78 7.49 -1.57
CA VAL A 53 3.82 6.45 -1.40
C VAL A 53 5.03 6.98 -0.62
N THR A 54 5.35 8.26 -0.77
CA THR A 54 6.49 8.91 -0.10
C THR A 54 6.37 8.97 1.43
N ALA A 55 5.17 8.76 1.99
CA ALA A 55 4.97 8.69 3.43
C ALA A 55 5.32 7.31 4.02
N VAL A 56 5.54 6.29 3.19
CA VAL A 56 5.91 4.94 3.61
C VAL A 56 7.43 4.81 3.60
N GLN A 57 7.99 4.41 4.73
CA GLN A 57 9.43 4.22 4.94
C GLN A 57 9.94 2.93 4.29
N GLY A 58 11.27 2.86 4.13
CA GLY A 58 11.96 1.75 3.49
C GLY A 58 12.13 1.98 1.99
N GLU A 59 12.35 0.91 1.25
CA GLU A 59 12.48 0.91 -0.22
C GLU A 59 11.41 -0.02 -0.82
N PRO A 60 10.11 0.30 -0.68
CA PRO A 60 9.05 -0.59 -1.11
C PRO A 60 8.99 -0.70 -2.64
N ARG A 61 8.67 -1.90 -3.13
CA ARG A 61 8.20 -2.04 -4.51
C ARG A 61 6.80 -1.45 -4.64
N VAL A 62 6.59 -0.61 -5.64
CA VAL A 62 5.32 0.07 -5.85
C VAL A 62 4.56 -0.58 -7.00
N PHE A 63 3.39 -1.13 -6.71
CA PHE A 63 2.47 -1.69 -7.71
C PHE A 63 1.30 -0.72 -7.90
N SER A 64 1.34 0.03 -8.99
CA SER A 64 0.38 1.10 -9.31
C SER A 64 -0.31 0.92 -10.66
N TRP A 65 -0.06 -0.21 -11.33
CA TRP A 65 -0.66 -0.56 -12.61
C TRP A 65 -1.31 -1.94 -12.53
N PRO A 66 -2.33 -2.21 -13.37
CA PRO A 66 -2.87 -3.55 -13.53
C PRO A 66 -1.79 -4.52 -14.01
N GLY A 67 -1.92 -5.78 -13.61
CA GLY A 67 -0.97 -6.83 -13.96
C GLY A 67 -0.80 -7.86 -12.86
N GLU A 68 0.03 -8.85 -13.14
CA GLU A 68 0.40 -9.89 -12.19
C GLU A 68 1.82 -9.63 -11.70
N TYR A 69 2.00 -9.66 -10.38
CA TYR A 69 3.30 -9.42 -9.74
C TYR A 69 3.56 -10.50 -8.70
N GLU A 70 4.83 -10.84 -8.52
CA GLU A 70 5.28 -11.68 -7.41
C GLU A 70 6.46 -11.00 -6.73
N THR A 71 6.41 -10.94 -5.41
CA THR A 71 7.56 -10.51 -4.61
C THR A 71 7.51 -11.13 -3.23
N ALA A 72 8.68 -11.56 -2.73
CA ALA A 72 8.82 -12.20 -1.42
C ALA A 72 7.85 -13.38 -1.18
N GLY A 73 7.50 -14.14 -2.23
CA GLY A 73 6.57 -15.28 -2.15
C GLY A 73 5.08 -14.89 -2.04
N ILE A 74 4.75 -13.61 -2.22
CA ILE A 74 3.37 -13.12 -2.28
C ILE A 74 3.02 -12.81 -3.74
N TYR A 75 1.89 -13.35 -4.19
CA TYR A 75 1.30 -13.07 -5.50
C TYR A 75 0.29 -11.92 -5.41
N PHE A 76 0.36 -11.00 -6.37
CA PHE A 76 -0.52 -9.84 -6.49
C PHE A 76 -1.18 -9.84 -7.86
N SER A 77 -2.49 -9.60 -7.90
CA SER A 77 -3.25 -9.42 -9.14
C SER A 77 -3.92 -8.05 -9.12
N GLY A 78 -3.43 -7.14 -9.95
CA GLY A 78 -3.99 -5.80 -10.16
C GLY A 78 -4.98 -5.81 -11.32
N ILE A 79 -6.24 -5.44 -11.06
CA ILE A 79 -7.30 -5.39 -12.06
C ILE A 79 -7.74 -3.93 -12.25
N SER A 80 -7.71 -3.46 -13.50
CA SER A 80 -8.15 -2.09 -13.83
C SER A 80 -9.64 -1.93 -13.54
N SER A 81 -9.98 -0.90 -12.77
CA SER A 81 -11.37 -0.52 -12.44
C SER A 81 -11.58 0.99 -12.28
N PHE A 82 -10.51 1.79 -12.43
CA PHE A 82 -10.45 3.25 -12.34
C PHE A 82 -9.48 3.80 -13.38
#